data_AF-A0AB37B2V7-F1
#
_entry.id   AF-A0AB37B2V7-F1
#
_cell.length_a   1.000
_cell.length_b   1.000
_cell.length_c   1.000
_cell.angle_alpha   90.00
_cell.angle_beta   90.00
_cell.angle_gamma   90.00
#
_symmetry.space_group_name_H-M   'P 1'
#
loop_
_entity.id
_entity.type
_entity.pdbx_description
1 polymer ?
#
loop_
_entity_poly.entity_id
_entity_poly.type
_entity_poly.pdbx_seq_one_letter_code
_entity_poly.pdbx_strand_id
1 'polypeptide(L)'
;MAIPNKLKRYGYHVIIAIDQLFNALTGGAADETLSSRTYRGAILAKNPKKRWRVLYRIINGIFFDRNHCKTAYESELNRKQYSEDFIIN
;
A
#
# COMPACT_ATOMS: atom_id res chain seq x y z
N MET A 1 14.65 1.73 -6.63
CA MET A 1 14.13 1.91 -8.00
C MET A 1 14.31 3.39 -8.32
N ALA A 2 15.32 3.75 -9.13
CA ALA A 2 15.51 5.14 -9.51
C ALA A 2 14.29 5.57 -10.33
N ILE A 3 13.53 6.56 -9.88
CA ILE A 3 12.38 7.09 -10.62
C ILE A 3 12.89 8.28 -11.44
N PRO A 4 13.13 8.14 -12.76
CA PRO A 4 13.58 9.24 -13.59
C PRO A 4 12.33 9.90 -14.18
N ASN A 5 12.02 11.11 -13.70
CA ASN A 5 11.06 12.11 -14.18
C ASN A 5 10.14 12.59 -13.04
N LYS A 6 10.22 13.89 -12.70
CA LYS A 6 9.40 14.56 -11.68
C LYS A 6 7.90 14.30 -11.87
N LEU A 7 7.43 14.23 -13.11
CA LEU A 7 6.02 13.95 -13.42
C LEU A 7 5.57 12.54 -12.99
N LYS A 8 6.44 11.54 -13.18
CA LYS A 8 6.15 10.16 -12.73
C LYS A 8 6.08 10.07 -11.22
N ARG A 9 6.99 10.75 -10.51
CA ARG A 9 6.99 10.84 -9.04
C ARG A 9 5.72 11.53 -8.54
N TYR A 10 5.32 12.64 -9.16
CA TYR A 10 4.07 13.32 -8.83
C TYR A 10 2.85 12.41 -9.01
N GLY A 11 2.70 11.79 -10.18
CA GLY A 11 1.58 10.87 -10.43
C GLY A 11 1.55 9.68 -9.46
N TYR A 12 2.73 9.14 -9.11
CA TYR A 12 2.86 8.10 -8.10
C TYR A 12 2.33 8.53 -6.73
N HIS A 13 2.71 9.72 -6.24
CA HIS A 13 2.21 10.25 -4.97
C HIS A 13 0.71 10.53 -5.01
N VAL A 14 0.16 11.03 -6.13
CA VAL A 14 -1.28 11.25 -6.27
C VAL A 14 -2.06 9.93 -6.16
N ILE A 15 -1.61 8.87 -6.83
CA ILE A 15 -2.26 7.54 -6.76
C ILE A 15 -2.21 7.00 -5.33
N ILE A 16 -1.07 7.13 -4.66
CA ILE A 16 -0.93 6.72 -3.24
C ILE A 16 -1.87 7.50 -2.34
N ALA A 17 -1.94 8.83 -2.49
CA ALA A 17 -2.80 9.67 -1.66
C ALA A 17 -4.28 9.30 -1.83
N ILE A 18 -4.70 8.98 -3.05
CA ILE A 18 -6.05 8.48 -3.33
C ILE A 18 -6.29 7.14 -2.62
N ASP A 19 -5.34 6.20 -2.70
CA ASP A 19 -5.46 4.89 -2.05
C ASP A 19 -5.52 5.02 -0.51
N GLN A 20 -4.66 5.85 0.07
CA GLN A 20 -4.66 6.19 1.50
C GLN A 20 -5.97 6.86 1.93
N LEU A 21 -6.52 7.76 1.11
CA LEU A 21 -7.83 8.36 1.36
C LEU A 21 -8.93 7.29 1.41
N PHE A 22 -8.99 6.37 0.44
CA PHE A 22 -9.95 5.27 0.48
C PHE A 22 -9.73 4.34 1.68
N ASN A 23 -8.48 4.08 2.06
CA ASN A 23 -8.18 3.31 3.26
C ASN A 23 -8.73 4.01 4.51
N ALA A 24 -8.49 5.31 4.66
CA ALA A 24 -8.99 6.12 5.77
C ALA A 24 -10.52 6.16 5.83
N LEU A 25 -11.19 6.38 4.69
CA LEU A 25 -12.65 6.38 4.58
C LEU A 25 -13.27 5.02 4.97
N THR A 26 -12.52 3.92 4.81
CA THR A 26 -12.92 2.58 5.23
C THR A 26 -12.38 2.18 6.63
N GLY A 27 -12.01 3.17 7.43
CA GLY A 27 -11.56 3.02 8.83
C GLY A 27 -10.14 2.47 8.99
N GLY A 28 -9.27 2.71 8.01
CA GLY A 28 -7.83 2.43 8.06
C GLY A 28 -7.03 3.64 8.54
N ALA A 29 -5.72 3.47 8.69
CA ALA A 29 -4.82 4.58 9.02
C ALA A 29 -4.62 5.49 7.80
N ALA A 30 -4.51 6.80 8.04
CA ALA A 30 -4.41 7.81 6.98
C ALA A 30 -3.08 7.74 6.19
N ASP A 31 -2.04 7.17 6.77
CA ASP A 31 -0.71 6.98 6.19
C ASP A 31 -0.47 5.56 5.68
N GLU A 32 -1.50 4.71 5.65
CA GLU A 32 -1.41 3.32 5.19
C GLU A 32 -2.24 3.12 3.92
N THR A 33 -1.63 2.47 2.91
CA THR A 33 -2.34 2.00 1.71
C THR A 33 -3.31 0.85 2.01
N LEU A 34 -4.43 0.79 1.30
CA LEU A 34 -5.42 -0.28 1.41
C LEU A 34 -4.79 -1.66 1.09
N SER A 35 -3.89 -1.72 0.11
CA SER A 35 -3.14 -2.93 -0.23
C SER A 35 -2.27 -3.42 0.93
N SER A 36 -1.56 -2.51 1.63
CA SER A 36 -0.78 -2.84 2.84
C SER A 36 -1.66 -3.38 3.97
N ARG A 37 -2.75 -2.65 4.29
CA ARG A 37 -3.72 -3.06 5.32
C ARG A 37 -4.34 -4.43 4.99
N THR A 38 -4.62 -4.66 3.72
CA THR A 38 -5.17 -5.93 3.22
C THR A 38 -4.19 -7.07 3.46
N TYR A 39 -2.90 -6.88 3.16
CA TYR A 39 -1.87 -7.88 3.44
C TYR A 39 -1.81 -8.22 4.94
N ARG A 40 -1.76 -7.22 5.82
CA ARG A 40 -1.76 -7.42 7.27
C ARG A 40 -2.99 -8.21 7.73
N GLY A 41 -4.18 -7.82 7.26
CA GLY A 41 -5.44 -8.45 7.62
C GLY A 41 -5.63 -9.88 7.08
N ALA A 42 -5.03 -10.19 5.93
CA ALA A 42 -5.18 -11.47 5.24
C ALA A 42 -4.10 -12.50 5.60
N ILE A 43 -2.85 -12.05 5.77
CA ILE A 43 -1.66 -12.91 5.89
C ILE A 43 -1.05 -12.85 7.29
N LEU A 44 -0.89 -11.66 7.88
CA LEU A 44 -0.18 -11.48 9.16
C LEU A 44 -1.09 -11.61 10.39
N ALA A 45 -2.40 -11.44 10.23
CA ALA A 45 -3.34 -11.59 11.33
C ALA A 45 -3.42 -13.05 11.81
N LYS A 46 -3.37 -13.27 13.13
CA LYS A 46 -3.48 -14.61 13.76
C LYS A 46 -4.75 -15.37 13.31
N ASN A 47 -5.87 -14.65 13.21
CA ASN A 47 -7.16 -15.16 12.75
C ASN A 47 -7.73 -14.25 11.65
N PRO A 48 -7.29 -14.40 10.39
CA PRO A 48 -7.66 -13.49 9.32
C PRO A 48 -9.12 -13.69 8.91
N LYS A 49 -9.90 -12.60 8.94
CA LYS A 49 -11.32 -12.62 8.51
C LYS A 49 -11.43 -12.92 7.02
N LYS A 50 -12.48 -13.65 6.61
CA LYS A 50 -12.72 -14.04 5.20
C LYS A 50 -12.68 -12.85 4.24
N ARG A 51 -13.23 -11.70 4.64
CA ARG A 51 -13.24 -10.47 3.83
C ARG A 51 -11.82 -10.05 3.39
N TRP A 52 -10.82 -10.17 4.26
CA TRP A 52 -9.45 -9.77 3.96
C TRP A 52 -8.78 -10.73 2.98
N ARG A 53 -9.02 -12.04 3.14
CA ARG A 53 -8.51 -13.05 2.19
C ARG A 53 -9.11 -12.88 0.79
N VAL A 54 -10.39 -12.52 0.70
CA VAL A 54 -11.06 -12.24 -0.57
C VAL A 54 -10.49 -10.97 -1.19
N LEU A 55 -10.41 -9.88 -0.42
CA LEU A 55 -9.85 -8.61 -0.89
C LEU A 55 -8.39 -8.76 -1.35
N TYR A 56 -7.57 -9.53 -0.63
CA TYR A 56 -6.18 -9.83 -1.01
C TYR A 56 -6.08 -10.48 -2.40
N ARG A 57 -6.95 -11.47 -2.68
CA ARG A 57 -6.98 -12.13 -3.99
C ARG A 57 -7.47 -11.19 -5.10
N ILE A 58 -8.48 -10.38 -4.81
CA ILE A 58 -9.04 -9.41 -5.75
C ILE A 58 -7.98 -8.36 -6.13
N ILE A 59 -7.37 -7.71 -5.13
CA ILE A 59 -6.39 -6.64 -5.36
C ILE A 59 -5.19 -7.18 -6.14
N ASN A 60 -4.57 -8.28 -5.70
CA ASN A 60 -3.44 -8.87 -6.44
C ASN A 60 -3.83 -9.30 -7.86
N GLY A 61 -5.09 -9.73 -8.08
CA GLY A 61 -5.62 -10.05 -9.40
C GLY A 61 -5.77 -8.83 -10.31
N ILE A 62 -6.34 -7.73 -9.80
CA ILE A 62 -6.52 -6.46 -10.54
C ILE A 62 -5.17 -5.89 -10.99
N PHE A 63 -4.16 -5.97 -10.13
CA PHE A 63 -2.82 -5.50 -10.44
C PHE A 63 -1.98 -6.50 -11.26
N PHE A 64 -2.54 -7.67 -11.60
CA PHE A 64 -1.84 -8.77 -12.28
C PHE A 64 -0.50 -9.15 -11.62
N ASP A 65 -0.38 -8.90 -10.31
CA ASP A 65 0.82 -9.15 -9.52
C ASP A 65 0.45 -9.85 -8.23
N ARG A 66 0.89 -11.11 -8.12
CA ARG A 66 0.62 -11.98 -6.96
C ARG A 66 1.22 -11.46 -5.66
N ASN A 67 2.22 -10.58 -5.74
CA ASN A 67 2.92 -10.01 -4.60
C ASN A 67 2.56 -8.54 -4.36
N HIS A 68 1.62 -7.96 -5.11
CA HIS A 68 1.30 -6.53 -5.03
C HIS A 68 1.05 -6.05 -3.59
N CYS A 69 0.13 -6.71 -2.86
CA CYS A 69 -0.18 -6.35 -1.49
C CYS A 69 1.01 -6.57 -0.53
N LYS A 70 1.86 -7.58 -0.76
CA LYS A 70 3.08 -7.82 0.03
C LYS A 70 4.09 -6.69 -0.19
N THR A 71 4.31 -6.31 -1.44
CA THR A 71 5.20 -5.22 -1.84
C THR A 71 4.71 -3.88 -1.29
N ALA A 72 3.40 -3.64 -1.27
CA ALA A 72 2.80 -2.46 -0.64
C ALA A 72 3.11 -2.42 0.86
N TYR A 73 2.88 -3.52 1.57
CA TYR A 73 3.23 -3.64 2.99
C TYR A 73 4.71 -3.40 3.27
N GLU A 74 5.61 -4.01 2.49
CA GLU A 74 7.04 -3.78 2.61
C GLU A 74 7.42 -2.32 2.28
N SER A 75 6.69 -1.65 1.38
CA SER A 75 6.95 -0.25 1.05
C SER A 75 6.55 0.68 2.18
N GLU A 76 5.47 0.39 2.93
CA GLU A 76 5.12 1.12 4.16
C GLU A 76 6.19 0.94 5.23
N LEU A 77 6.63 -0.30 5.47
CA LEU A 77 7.68 -0.59 6.46
C LEU A 77 8.97 0.17 6.17
N ASN A 78 9.35 0.26 4.89
CA ASN A 78 10.54 0.96 4.44
C ASN A 78 10.29 2.46 4.17
N ARG A 79 9.11 2.99 4.50
CA ARG A 79 8.72 4.40 4.30
C ARG A 79 8.99 4.94 2.89
N LYS A 80 8.85 4.10 1.85
CA LYS A 80 9.18 4.48 0.46
C LYS A 80 8.31 5.61 -0.10
N GLN A 81 7.18 5.89 0.54
CA GLN A 81 6.23 6.93 0.14
C GLN A 81 6.61 8.32 0.67
N TYR A 82 7.51 8.39 1.65
CA TYR A 82 7.92 9.63 2.29
C TYR A 82 8.86 10.43 1.37
N SER A 83 8.89 11.76 1.53
CA SER A 83 9.92 12.56 0.86
C SER A 83 11.30 12.24 1.42
N GLU A 84 12.34 12.50 0.63
CA GLU A 84 13.73 12.28 1.03
C GLU A 84 14.13 13.12 2.26
N ASP A 85 13.41 14.21 2.50
CA ASP A 85 13.61 15.10 3.66
C ASP A 85 13.30 14.42 5.01
N PHE A 86 12.59 13.29 5.00
CA PHE A 86 12.27 12.51 6.20
C PHE A 86 13.25 11.37 6.47
N ILE A 87 14.32 11.24 5.69
CA ILE A 87 15.41 10.30 5.97
C ILE A 87 16.26 10.88 7.10
N ILE A 88 16.20 10.27 8.27
CA ILE A 88 17.07 10.62 9.40
C ILE A 88 18.43 9.98 9.12
N ASN A 89 19.48 10.81 9.06
CA ASN A 89 20.88 10.37 8.94
C ASN A 89 21.39 9.74 10.24
#